data_AF-A0A1A8CA93-F1
#
_entry.id   AF-A0A1A8CA93-F1
#
_cell.length_a   1.000
_cell.length_b   1.000
_cell.length_c   1.000
_cell.angle_alpha   90.00
_cell.angle_beta   90.00
_cell.angle_gamma   90.00
#
_symmetry.space_group_name_H-M   'P 1'
#
loop_
_entity.id
_entity.type
_entity.pdbx_description
1 polymer ?
#
loop_
_entity_poly.entity_id
_entity_poly.type
_entity_poly.pdbx_seq_one_letter_code
_entity_poly.pdbx_strand_id
1 'polypeptide(L)'
;METLRSRKAALIVLFCAFVQSNAIMPKPGNCPSTFDLFMESSQCNYDRDCPGNQKCCRFFFRSVCTPPVPTLPGCPMPPGFAANPVGNCLEQCSRDSDCPGDDQICCFNGCGHVCMTQTIVKPGKCPDDFFFHRCHSHCRTDGDCRGEMKCCYSMCGSECKYPVFWPPIGRR
;
A
#
# COMPACT_ATOMS: atom_id res chain seq x y z
N MET A 1 36.01 -21.66 34.77
CA MET A 1 35.72 -21.13 33.42
C MET A 1 34.22 -21.13 33.06
N GLU A 2 33.35 -21.76 33.85
CA GLU A 2 31.90 -21.85 33.57
C GLU A 2 31.10 -20.56 33.86
N THR A 3 31.53 -19.76 34.83
CA THR A 3 30.83 -18.54 35.25
C THR A 3 30.92 -17.40 34.23
N LEU A 4 32.02 -17.30 33.47
CA LEU A 4 32.20 -16.28 32.43
C LEU A 4 31.34 -16.55 31.19
N ARG A 5 31.12 -17.82 30.85
CA ARG A 5 30.28 -18.26 29.73
C ARG A 5 28.79 -18.02 30.04
N SER A 6 28.39 -18.28 31.29
CA SER A 6 27.04 -18.01 31.80
C SER A 6 26.72 -16.50 31.87
N ARG A 7 27.67 -15.66 32.33
CA ARG A 7 27.50 -14.19 32.34
C ARG A 7 27.39 -13.59 30.93
N LYS A 8 28.19 -14.08 29.97
CA LYS A 8 28.08 -13.66 28.56
C LYS A 8 26.73 -14.05 27.96
N ALA A 9 26.24 -15.26 28.23
CA ALA A 9 24.92 -15.71 27.79
C ALA A 9 23.80 -14.83 28.39
N ALA A 10 23.86 -14.51 29.68
CA ALA A 10 22.90 -13.62 30.34
C ALA A 10 22.91 -12.21 29.74
N LEU A 11 24.08 -11.64 29.44
CA LEU A 11 24.19 -10.33 28.78
C LEU A 11 23.64 -10.35 27.36
N ILE A 12 23.87 -11.43 26.60
CA ILE A 12 23.31 -11.59 25.25
C ILE A 12 21.79 -11.72 25.30
N VAL A 13 21.23 -12.50 26.23
CA VAL A 13 19.77 -12.64 26.40
C VAL A 13 19.13 -11.31 26.81
N LEU A 14 19.75 -10.58 27.75
CA LEU A 14 19.30 -9.24 28.13
C LEU A 14 19.38 -8.26 26.97
N PHE A 15 20.46 -8.28 26.18
CA PHE A 15 20.61 -7.43 25.00
C PHE A 15 19.58 -7.78 23.92
N CYS A 16 19.33 -9.06 23.64
CA CYS A 16 18.30 -9.52 22.70
C CYS A 16 16.89 -9.13 23.16
N ALA A 17 16.58 -9.25 24.46
CA ALA A 17 15.31 -8.79 25.03
C ALA A 17 15.16 -7.26 24.95
N PHE A 18 16.25 -6.51 25.16
CA PHE A 18 16.28 -5.06 25.00
C PHE A 18 16.08 -4.64 23.54
N VAL A 19 16.70 -5.35 22.59
CA VAL A 19 16.56 -5.10 21.14
C VAL A 19 15.15 -5.43 20.65
N GLN A 20 14.55 -6.54 21.11
CA GLN A 20 13.17 -6.90 20.78
C GLN A 20 12.15 -5.90 21.34
N SER A 21 12.40 -5.37 22.54
CA SER A 21 11.54 -4.34 23.17
C SER A 21 11.57 -2.99 22.42
N ASN A 22 12.63 -2.75 21.63
CA ASN A 22 12.80 -1.54 20.82
C ASN A 22 12.42 -1.74 19.34
N ALA A 23 11.85 -2.89 18.96
CA ALA A 23 11.28 -3.07 17.64
C ALA A 23 10.00 -2.22 17.53
N ILE A 24 10.14 -0.96 17.12
CA ILE A 24 9.03 -0.07 16.75
C ILE A 24 8.47 -0.61 15.44
N MET A 25 7.62 -1.63 15.51
CA MET A 25 6.89 -2.11 14.33
C MET A 25 5.96 -0.98 13.86
N PRO A 26 6.15 -0.43 12.65
CA PRO A 26 5.22 0.55 12.10
C PRO A 26 3.85 -0.08 11.95
N LYS A 27 2.78 0.67 12.23
CA LYS A 27 1.42 0.19 11.94
C LYS A 27 1.27 -0.01 10.43
N PRO A 28 0.47 -0.99 9.99
CA PRO A 28 0.21 -1.21 8.58
C PRO A 28 -0.44 0.02 7.91
N GLY A 29 -0.21 0.17 6.62
CA GLY A 29 -0.74 1.27 5.81
C GLY A 29 0.25 2.42 5.61
N ASN A 30 -0.13 3.37 4.76
CA ASN A 30 0.70 4.52 4.38
C ASN A 30 0.11 5.83 4.93
N CYS A 31 0.98 6.79 5.23
CA CYS A 31 0.57 8.14 5.62
C CYS A 31 -0.06 8.88 4.44
N PRO A 32 -1.24 9.50 4.56
CA PRO A 32 -1.79 10.32 3.49
C PRO A 32 -0.84 11.48 3.16
N SER A 33 -0.88 11.96 1.92
CA SER A 33 -0.01 13.04 1.47
C SER A 33 -0.60 14.42 1.82
N THR A 34 -1.92 14.47 1.97
CA THR A 34 -2.67 15.65 2.44
C THR A 34 -3.25 15.40 3.82
N PHE A 35 -3.34 16.45 4.63
CA PHE A 35 -3.95 16.42 5.95
C PHE A 35 -5.13 17.40 5.96
N ASP A 36 -6.32 16.91 6.31
CA ASP A 36 -7.50 17.74 6.43
C ASP A 36 -7.37 18.62 7.69
N LEU A 37 -7.15 19.91 7.49
CA LEU A 37 -6.83 20.87 8.56
C LEU A 37 -7.98 21.07 9.57
N PHE A 38 -9.17 20.57 9.26
CA PHE A 38 -10.34 20.64 10.12
C PHE A 38 -10.42 19.52 11.17
N MET A 39 -9.50 18.54 11.13
CA MET A 39 -9.51 17.42 12.07
C MET A 39 -8.57 17.71 13.27
N GLU A 40 -9.14 17.80 14.47
CA GLU A 40 -8.37 17.96 15.71
C GLU A 40 -7.55 16.68 15.98
N SER A 41 -6.25 16.73 15.67
CA SER A 41 -5.34 15.60 15.79
C SER A 41 -4.23 15.85 16.81
N SER A 42 -3.93 14.83 17.61
CA SER A 42 -2.86 14.85 18.61
C SER A 42 -1.48 14.78 17.94
N GLN A 43 -0.52 15.48 18.54
CA GLN A 43 0.90 15.32 18.18
C GLN A 43 1.39 13.93 18.58
N CYS A 44 2.28 13.38 17.76
CA CYS A 44 2.88 12.06 17.98
C CYS A 44 4.34 12.06 17.55
N ASN A 45 5.11 11.11 18.05
CA ASN A 45 6.47 10.81 17.57
C ASN A 45 6.54 9.45 16.87
N TYR A 46 5.69 8.51 17.28
CA TYR A 46 5.65 7.14 16.77
C TYR A 46 4.21 6.67 16.54
N ASP A 47 4.02 5.68 15.67
CA ASP A 47 2.69 5.11 15.39
C ASP A 47 1.98 4.62 16.66
N ARG A 48 2.73 4.07 17.63
CA ARG A 48 2.19 3.59 18.91
C ARG A 48 1.55 4.69 19.78
N ASP A 49 1.91 5.96 19.55
CA ASP A 49 1.33 7.08 20.29
C ASP A 49 -0.10 7.37 19.80
N CYS A 50 -0.46 6.88 18.63
CA CYS A 50 -1.75 7.10 18.01
C CYS A 50 -2.74 5.98 18.36
N PRO A 51 -4.04 6.29 18.54
CA PRO A 51 -5.05 5.28 18.86
C PRO A 51 -5.38 4.39 17.66
N GLY A 52 -5.81 3.15 17.93
CA GLY A 52 -6.28 2.21 16.90
C GLY A 52 -5.25 1.98 15.79
N ASN A 53 -5.70 2.07 14.53
CA ASN A 53 -4.86 1.91 13.33
C ASN A 53 -4.22 3.22 12.83
N GLN A 54 -4.40 4.35 13.53
CA GLN A 54 -3.87 5.63 13.08
C GLN A 54 -2.34 5.62 13.09
N LYS A 55 -1.75 6.23 12.07
CA LYS A 55 -0.30 6.35 11.90
C LYS A 55 0.17 7.73 12.33
N CYS A 56 1.40 7.80 12.80
CA CYS A 56 2.05 9.07 13.10
C CYS A 56 2.70 9.61 11.83
N CYS A 57 2.09 10.62 11.24
CA CYS A 57 2.46 11.13 9.93
C CYS A 57 2.97 12.56 10.03
N ARG A 58 4.09 12.83 9.36
CA ARG A 58 4.74 14.14 9.35
C ARG A 58 4.20 14.98 8.19
N PHE A 59 3.46 16.03 8.53
CA PHE A 59 2.99 17.05 7.59
C PHE A 59 3.72 18.35 7.86
N PHE A 60 4.48 18.85 6.87
CA PHE A 60 5.30 20.06 6.98
C PHE A 60 6.09 20.12 8.31
N PHE A 61 5.58 20.89 9.28
CA PHE A 61 6.21 21.15 10.58
C PHE A 61 5.65 20.33 11.75
N ARG A 62 4.63 19.49 11.57
CA ARG A 62 3.99 18.75 12.67
C ARG A 62 3.84 17.28 12.34
N SER A 63 4.08 16.42 13.33
CA SER A 63 3.72 15.01 13.29
C SER A 63 2.40 14.83 14.01
N VAL A 64 1.40 14.28 13.32
CA VAL A 64 0.06 14.10 13.87
C VAL A 64 -0.48 12.71 13.57
N CYS A 65 -1.37 12.26 14.44
CA CYS A 65 -2.10 11.02 14.22
C CYS A 65 -3.15 11.19 13.13
N THR A 66 -3.11 10.32 12.13
CA THR A 66 -4.08 10.31 11.03
C THR A 66 -4.40 8.87 10.62
N PRO A 67 -5.63 8.57 10.17
CA PRO A 67 -5.93 7.29 9.56
C PRO A 67 -4.97 7.00 8.38
N PRO A 68 -4.55 5.75 8.19
CA PRO A 68 -3.80 5.38 6.99
C PRO A 68 -4.68 5.59 5.75
N VAL A 69 -4.04 5.78 4.59
CA VAL A 69 -4.75 5.79 3.31
C VAL A 69 -5.56 4.49 3.19
N PRO A 70 -6.88 4.55 2.94
CA PRO A 70 -7.68 3.36 2.75
C PRO A 70 -7.09 2.53 1.61
N THR A 71 -6.94 1.23 1.80
CA THR A 71 -6.53 0.31 0.75
C THR A 71 -7.53 -0.81 0.68
N LEU A 72 -8.00 -1.12 -0.52
CA LEU A 72 -8.90 -2.25 -0.75
C LEU A 72 -8.15 -3.33 -1.53
N PRO A 73 -8.50 -4.60 -1.32
CA PRO A 73 -8.12 -5.63 -2.26
C PRO A 73 -8.70 -5.30 -3.63
N GLY A 74 -7.88 -5.42 -4.67
CA GLY A 74 -8.31 -5.15 -6.02
C GLY A 74 -7.39 -5.76 -7.07
N CYS A 75 -7.82 -5.68 -8.32
CA CYS A 75 -7.15 -6.33 -9.43
C CYS A 75 -5.76 -5.74 -9.67
N PRO A 76 -4.76 -6.58 -10.01
CA PRO A 76 -3.43 -6.11 -10.36
C PRO A 76 -3.48 -5.19 -11.58
N MET A 77 -2.74 -4.09 -11.53
CA MET A 77 -2.57 -3.14 -12.64
C MET A 77 -1.16 -3.30 -13.26
N PRO A 78 -1.02 -3.13 -14.59
CA PRO A 78 -2.09 -2.98 -15.55
C PRO A 78 -2.80 -4.33 -15.70
N PRO A 79 -4.11 -4.34 -16.02
CA PRO A 79 -4.83 -5.57 -16.30
C PRO A 79 -4.18 -6.17 -17.56
N GLY A 80 -3.35 -7.21 -17.38
CA GLY A 80 -2.73 -7.91 -18.51
C GLY A 80 -1.21 -8.11 -18.48
N PHE A 81 -0.44 -7.55 -17.54
CA PHE A 81 1.02 -7.83 -17.52
C PHE A 81 1.40 -9.13 -16.79
N ALA A 82 0.54 -9.63 -15.90
CA ALA A 82 0.81 -10.85 -15.13
C ALA A 82 0.05 -12.10 -15.64
N ALA A 83 -0.91 -11.95 -16.54
CA ALA A 83 -1.75 -13.05 -17.00
C ALA A 83 -2.02 -12.95 -18.51
N ASN A 84 -1.04 -13.41 -19.28
CA ASN A 84 -1.10 -13.63 -20.73
C ASN A 84 -1.24 -12.38 -21.64
N PRO A 85 -0.48 -12.32 -22.74
CA PRO A 85 -0.76 -11.36 -23.80
C PRO A 85 -2.19 -11.59 -24.28
N VAL A 86 -2.89 -10.51 -24.63
CA VAL A 86 -4.15 -10.49 -25.41
C VAL A 86 -4.38 -11.84 -26.11
N GLY A 87 -5.31 -12.68 -25.64
CA GLY A 87 -5.31 -14.04 -26.21
C GLY A 87 -6.48 -15.00 -25.97
N ASN A 88 -7.28 -14.94 -24.89
CA ASN A 88 -8.48 -15.79 -24.81
C ASN A 88 -9.55 -15.13 -23.93
N CYS A 89 -10.75 -14.95 -24.48
CA CYS A 89 -11.95 -14.46 -23.79
C CYS A 89 -12.52 -15.58 -22.89
N LEU A 90 -11.76 -15.93 -21.86
CA LEU A 90 -12.13 -16.97 -20.92
C LEU A 90 -12.96 -16.36 -19.80
N GLU A 91 -14.16 -16.87 -19.61
CA GLU A 91 -15.03 -16.55 -18.47
C GLU A 91 -14.85 -17.64 -17.39
N GLN A 92 -13.84 -17.47 -16.53
CA GLN A 92 -13.53 -18.40 -15.44
C GLN A 92 -14.39 -18.14 -14.19
N CYS A 93 -14.78 -16.88 -13.97
CA CYS A 93 -15.54 -16.44 -12.80
C CYS A 93 -16.55 -15.37 -13.19
N SER A 94 -17.56 -15.14 -12.36
CA SER A 94 -18.46 -13.98 -12.44
C SER A 94 -18.47 -13.17 -11.14
N ARG A 95 -18.01 -13.76 -10.04
CA ARG A 95 -17.87 -13.15 -8.71
C ARG A 95 -16.58 -13.63 -8.06
N ASP A 96 -16.08 -12.86 -7.10
CA ASP A 96 -14.87 -13.22 -6.33
C ASP A 96 -15.02 -14.59 -5.64
N SER A 97 -16.23 -14.93 -5.20
CA SER A 97 -16.55 -16.22 -4.58
C SER A 97 -16.42 -17.44 -5.49
N ASP A 98 -16.35 -17.23 -6.81
CA ASP A 98 -16.18 -18.33 -7.78
C ASP A 98 -14.71 -18.78 -7.86
N CYS A 99 -13.80 -17.97 -7.32
CA CYS A 99 -12.38 -18.27 -7.32
C CYS A 99 -11.99 -19.26 -6.22
N PRO A 100 -11.10 -20.22 -6.52
CA PRO A 100 -10.74 -21.29 -5.57
C PRO A 100 -9.83 -20.82 -4.44
N GLY A 101 -9.14 -19.68 -4.60
CA GLY A 101 -8.23 -19.13 -3.59
C GLY A 101 -8.87 -18.03 -2.76
N ASP A 102 -8.65 -18.05 -1.45
CA ASP A 102 -9.12 -17.01 -0.51
C ASP A 102 -8.46 -15.64 -0.77
N ASP A 103 -7.32 -15.63 -1.47
CA ASP A 103 -6.61 -14.43 -1.91
C ASP A 103 -6.89 -14.07 -3.38
N GLN A 104 -7.83 -14.76 -4.03
CA GLN A 104 -8.19 -14.53 -5.42
C GLN A 104 -9.51 -13.78 -5.54
N ILE A 105 -9.56 -12.88 -6.51
CA ILE A 105 -10.74 -12.10 -6.87
C ILE A 105 -10.97 -12.19 -8.38
N CYS A 106 -12.20 -11.92 -8.79
CA CYS A 106 -12.62 -12.04 -10.17
C CYS A 106 -12.29 -10.76 -10.93
N CYS A 107 -11.30 -10.83 -11.84
CA CYS A 107 -10.75 -9.67 -12.51
C CYS A 107 -11.00 -9.71 -14.02
N PHE A 108 -11.46 -8.58 -14.56
CA PHE A 108 -11.58 -8.39 -15.99
C PHE A 108 -10.21 -8.18 -16.64
N ASN A 109 -9.85 -8.99 -17.62
CA ASN A 109 -8.55 -8.95 -18.30
C ASN A 109 -8.56 -8.24 -19.65
N GLY A 110 -9.67 -7.58 -20.01
CA GLY A 110 -9.84 -6.94 -21.32
C GLY A 110 -10.67 -7.73 -22.33
N CYS A 111 -10.98 -9.02 -22.06
CA CYS A 111 -12.01 -9.73 -22.83
C CYS A 111 -12.96 -10.58 -21.96
N GLY A 112 -12.44 -11.24 -20.92
CA GLY A 112 -13.26 -12.01 -19.99
C GLY A 112 -12.80 -11.86 -18.54
N HIS A 113 -13.39 -12.67 -17.66
CA HIS A 113 -13.09 -12.64 -16.23
C HIS A 113 -12.27 -13.85 -15.80
N VAL A 114 -11.14 -13.58 -15.15
CA VAL A 114 -10.23 -14.61 -14.64
C VAL A 114 -9.93 -14.37 -13.18
N CYS A 115 -9.70 -15.46 -12.45
CA CYS A 115 -9.30 -15.38 -11.05
C CYS A 115 -7.85 -14.91 -10.96
N MET A 116 -7.63 -13.81 -10.24
CA MET A 116 -6.29 -13.24 -10.02
C MET A 116 -6.05 -13.02 -8.53
N THR A 117 -4.81 -13.19 -8.09
CA THR A 117 -4.40 -12.81 -6.73
C THR A 117 -4.62 -11.32 -6.51
N GLN A 118 -5.34 -10.99 -5.44
CA GLN A 118 -5.65 -9.63 -5.06
C GLN A 118 -4.37 -8.84 -4.75
N THR A 119 -4.38 -7.57 -5.13
CA THR A 119 -3.31 -6.61 -4.82
C THR A 119 -3.85 -5.42 -4.04
N ILE A 120 -2.96 -4.66 -3.43
CA ILE A 120 -3.31 -3.43 -2.73
C ILE A 120 -3.66 -2.37 -3.77
N VAL A 121 -4.90 -1.88 -3.73
CA VAL A 121 -5.38 -0.77 -4.57
C VAL A 121 -5.73 0.43 -3.69
N LYS A 122 -5.16 1.60 -4.02
CA LYS A 122 -5.45 2.87 -3.37
C LYS A 122 -6.60 3.62 -4.09
N PRO A 123 -7.39 4.41 -3.35
CA PRO A 123 -8.46 5.24 -3.88
C PRO A 123 -8.04 6.17 -5.02
N GLY A 124 -9.00 6.46 -5.90
CA GLY A 124 -8.83 7.36 -7.05
C GLY A 124 -8.31 6.68 -8.31
N LYS A 125 -8.26 7.41 -9.42
CA LYS A 125 -7.79 6.92 -10.73
C LYS A 125 -6.44 7.53 -11.07
N CYS A 126 -5.67 6.85 -11.92
CA CYS A 126 -4.48 7.46 -12.50
C CYS A 126 -4.88 8.64 -13.41
N PRO A 127 -4.10 9.74 -13.42
CA PRO A 127 -4.37 10.84 -14.34
C PRO A 127 -4.18 10.40 -15.80
N ASP A 128 -5.03 10.92 -16.69
CA ASP A 128 -4.95 10.72 -18.14
C ASP A 128 -3.81 11.57 -18.70
N ASP A 129 -2.58 11.11 -18.53
CA ASP A 129 -1.39 11.85 -18.90
C ASP A 129 -0.68 11.15 -20.07
N PHE A 130 -0.81 11.75 -21.27
CA PHE A 130 -0.36 11.19 -22.55
C PHE A 130 1.12 11.42 -22.87
N PHE A 131 1.87 12.11 -22.00
CA PHE A 131 3.27 12.47 -22.28
C PHE A 131 4.23 11.37 -21.82
N PHE A 132 4.69 10.55 -22.77
CA PHE A 132 5.62 9.44 -22.54
C PHE A 132 7.05 9.82 -22.94
N HIS A 133 7.88 10.18 -21.97
CA HIS A 133 9.33 10.39 -22.20
C HIS A 133 10.24 9.52 -21.30
N ARG A 134 9.68 8.71 -20.39
CA ARG A 134 10.46 7.78 -19.54
C ARG A 134 9.90 6.37 -19.57
N CYS A 135 10.67 5.46 -20.16
CA CYS A 135 10.43 4.03 -20.13
C CYS A 135 11.19 3.37 -18.96
N HIS A 136 10.87 3.81 -17.74
CA HIS A 136 11.38 3.19 -16.52
C HIS A 136 10.20 2.71 -15.67
N SER A 137 10.38 1.56 -15.00
CA SER A 137 9.38 1.01 -14.09
C SER A 137 9.84 1.27 -12.66
N HIS A 138 9.18 2.20 -11.96
CA HIS A 138 9.51 2.60 -10.60
C HIS A 138 8.64 1.92 -9.53
N CYS A 139 7.52 1.33 -9.93
CA CYS A 139 6.57 0.67 -9.05
C CYS A 139 5.89 -0.52 -9.76
N ARG A 140 5.32 -1.46 -9.01
CA ARG A 140 4.50 -2.58 -9.51
C ARG A 140 3.07 -2.56 -8.98
N THR A 141 2.86 -2.02 -7.79
CA THR A 141 1.54 -1.89 -7.18
C THR A 141 1.41 -0.53 -6.52
N ASP A 142 0.18 -0.10 -6.22
CA ASP A 142 -0.04 1.13 -5.44
C ASP A 142 0.68 1.06 -4.08
N GLY A 143 0.86 -0.14 -3.52
CA GLY A 143 1.59 -0.38 -2.27
C GLY A 143 3.06 0.07 -2.30
N ASP A 144 3.70 0.06 -3.48
CA ASP A 144 5.09 0.50 -3.63
C ASP A 144 5.23 2.03 -3.56
N CYS A 145 4.15 2.74 -3.83
CA CYS A 145 4.12 4.20 -3.83
C CYS A 145 3.85 4.73 -2.43
N ARG A 146 4.46 5.87 -2.09
CA ARG A 146 4.24 6.52 -0.78
C ARG A 146 2.85 7.16 -0.71
N GLY A 147 2.26 7.13 0.47
CA GLY A 147 0.99 7.80 0.77
C GLY A 147 -0.14 7.42 -0.17
N GLU A 148 -0.85 8.40 -0.72
CA GLU A 148 -2.00 8.18 -1.62
C GLU A 148 -1.61 8.01 -3.09
N MET A 149 -0.32 8.13 -3.43
CA MET A 149 0.14 7.97 -4.81
C MET A 149 -0.14 6.55 -5.32
N LYS A 150 -0.61 6.47 -6.55
CA LYS A 150 -0.90 5.24 -7.27
C LYS A 150 0.23 4.89 -8.22
N CYS A 151 0.43 3.60 -8.45
CA CYS A 151 1.35 3.15 -9.48
C CYS A 151 0.65 3.21 -10.84
N CYS A 152 1.00 4.23 -11.62
CA CYS A 152 0.36 4.52 -12.89
C CYS A 152 1.22 4.02 -14.04
N TYR A 153 0.60 3.16 -14.86
CA TYR A 153 1.25 2.55 -16.01
C TYR A 153 1.14 3.45 -17.24
N SER A 154 2.23 3.47 -17.97
CA SER A 154 2.42 4.16 -19.23
C SER A 154 2.59 3.11 -20.35
N MET A 155 2.75 3.53 -21.60
CA MET A 155 3.00 2.56 -22.68
C MET A 155 4.29 1.73 -22.49
N CYS A 156 5.27 2.24 -21.74
CA CYS A 156 6.58 1.60 -21.61
C CYS A 156 7.18 1.64 -20.20
N GLY A 157 6.40 2.00 -19.17
CA GLY A 157 6.90 2.14 -17.81
C GLY A 157 5.82 2.33 -16.76
N SER A 158 6.24 2.60 -15.54
CA SER A 158 5.36 2.82 -14.39
C SER A 158 5.95 3.87 -13.45
N GLU A 159 5.10 4.75 -12.94
CA GLU A 159 5.50 5.84 -12.05
C GLU A 159 4.44 6.09 -10.98
N CYS A 160 4.89 6.47 -9.79
CA CYS A 160 4.00 6.88 -8.72
C CYS A 160 3.43 8.27 -9.00
N LYS A 161 2.13 8.37 -9.27
CA LYS A 161 1.42 9.63 -9.53
C LYS A 161 0.32 9.87 -8.51
N TYR A 162 -0.01 11.14 -8.28
CA TYR A 162 -1.17 11.52 -7.47
C TYR A 162 -2.47 11.08 -8.17
N PRO A 163 -3.42 10.48 -7.44
CA PRO A 163 -4.70 10.07 -7.99
C PRO A 163 -5.60 11.26 -8.32
N VAL A 164 -6.47 11.08 -9.31
CA VAL A 164 -7.61 11.96 -9.57
C VAL A 164 -8.89 11.35 -8.96
N PHE A 165 -9.70 12.19 -8.32
CA PHE A 165 -10.99 11.83 -7.75
C PHE A 165 -12.10 12.57 -8.51
N TRP A 166 -13.04 11.82 -9.09
CA TRP A 166 -14.19 12.40 -9.80
C TRP A 166 -15.51 11.95 -9.15
N PRO A 167 -16.41 12.86 -8.73
CA PRO A 167 -16.23 14.33 -8.68
C PRO A 167 -15.16 14.73 -7.66
N PRO A 168 -14.58 15.94 -7.76
CA PRO A 168 -13.64 16.42 -6.75
C PRO A 168 -14.32 16.42 -5.38
N ILE A 169 -13.73 15.69 -4.43
CA ILE A 169 -14.19 15.66 -3.04
C ILE A 169 -14.08 17.10 -2.52
N GLY A 170 -15.21 17.75 -2.22
CA GLY A 170 -15.22 19.06 -1.53
C GLY A 170 -15.69 20.29 -2.31
N ARG A 171 -16.64 20.20 -3.25
CA ARG A 171 -17.48 21.37 -3.59
C ARG A 171 -18.96 21.07 -3.36
N ARG A 172 -19.45 21.45 -2.19
CA ARG A 172 -20.86 21.76 -1.96
C ARG A 172 -20.91 23.09 -1.22
#